data_AF-A0A6C0DQ04-F1
#
_entry.id   AF-A0A6C0DQ04-F1
#
_cell.length_a   1.000
_cell.length_b   1.000
_cell.length_c   1.000
_cell.angle_alpha   90.00
_cell.angle_beta   90.00
_cell.angle_gamma   90.00
#
_symmetry.space_group_name_H-M   'P 1'
#
loop_
_entity.id
_entity.type
_entity.pdbx_description
1 polymer ?
#
loop_
_entity_poly.entity_id
_entity_poly.type
_entity_poly.pdbx_seq_one_letter_code
_entity_poly.pdbx_strand_id
1 'polypeptide(L)'
;MNHCAQKHSITMKIHIERNSICRIPKTMKQFVHTLCLKNNKWFLYVSNCPADNWNYVCKESATLFEYVRENQPLMVFDTTPYVDMFELNALVKRYMKYYGVENVRGGSYSDPILPEHITNAIESELFQDTGILDGDILLVEDIHRTYEDGPGDVAEEIHRLQRDLEKYRAIKEKCHFITINRTVFDDFDWIKQRALQVKAHCATYTDSKPPILSPIDVKKYKTIVEKMQQITIQFNVIKEDHALIYDDSPMLLEKPYVQLDTLFYHSHLIHDWDIYFSRIEKLLNYFEYMSWVLVNRSEEFHFDIGQYENTFEKRTECAIQYLQQEAWKV
;
A
#
# COMPACT_ATOMS: atom_id res chain seq x y z
N MET A 1 42.95 70.68 -41.92
CA MET A 1 42.33 70.42 -43.23
C MET A 1 42.86 69.10 -43.76
N ASN A 2 41.93 68.24 -44.20
CA ASN A 2 42.06 67.02 -44.99
C ASN A 2 42.65 65.73 -44.37
N HIS A 3 41.71 64.78 -44.20
CA HIS A 3 41.85 63.34 -44.32
C HIS A 3 42.78 62.87 -45.45
N CYS A 4 43.46 61.72 -45.26
CA CYS A 4 43.13 60.50 -46.01
C CYS A 4 43.82 59.24 -45.45
N ALA A 5 43.18 58.11 -45.75
CA ALA A 5 43.32 56.73 -45.31
C ALA A 5 44.67 56.03 -45.56
N GLN A 6 44.94 54.94 -44.83
CA GLN A 6 44.94 53.57 -45.38
C GLN A 6 45.08 52.46 -44.32
N LYS A 7 44.25 51.41 -44.50
CA LYS A 7 44.27 50.09 -43.83
C LYS A 7 45.53 49.30 -44.24
N HIS A 8 46.01 48.38 -43.39
CA HIS A 8 46.42 47.01 -43.77
C HIS A 8 46.31 46.07 -42.54
N SER A 9 45.86 44.85 -42.82
CA SER A 9 45.58 43.75 -41.88
C SER A 9 46.78 42.81 -41.79
N ILE A 10 47.18 42.35 -40.59
CA ILE A 10 48.03 41.16 -40.43
C ILE A 10 47.53 40.34 -39.23
N THR A 11 47.10 39.13 -39.55
CA THR A 11 46.70 38.04 -38.65
C THR A 11 47.95 37.36 -38.07
N MET A 12 48.09 37.26 -36.75
CA MET A 12 49.08 36.39 -36.10
C MET A 12 48.38 35.30 -35.29
N LYS A 13 48.53 34.06 -35.78
CA LYS A 13 48.18 32.82 -35.09
C LYS A 13 49.18 32.59 -33.95
N ILE A 14 48.72 32.52 -32.71
CA ILE A 14 49.53 32.05 -31.58
C ILE A 14 49.43 30.53 -31.53
N HIS A 15 50.58 29.89 -31.72
CA HIS A 15 50.79 28.45 -31.65
C HIS A 15 50.85 28.02 -30.17
N ILE A 16 50.09 26.99 -29.83
CA ILE A 16 50.08 26.36 -28.51
C ILE A 16 51.26 25.39 -28.45
N GLU A 17 52.23 25.64 -27.56
CA GLU A 17 53.13 24.60 -27.08
C GLU A 17 52.71 24.17 -25.67
N ARG A 18 52.08 22.99 -25.64
CA ARG A 18 51.88 22.16 -24.45
C ARG A 18 53.23 21.57 -24.07
N ASN A 19 53.71 21.84 -22.86
CA ASN A 19 54.38 20.86 -22.00
C ASN A 19 54.75 21.49 -20.65
N SER A 20 53.79 21.49 -19.73
CA SER A 20 54.07 21.59 -18.31
C SER A 20 53.46 20.35 -17.63
N ILE A 21 54.37 19.47 -17.25
CA ILE A 21 54.18 18.19 -16.58
C ILE A 21 53.24 18.37 -15.39
N CYS A 22 52.01 17.87 -15.53
CA CYS A 22 51.05 17.79 -14.44
C CYS A 22 51.51 16.67 -13.50
N ARG A 23 52.21 17.04 -12.42
CA ARG A 23 52.52 16.11 -11.33
C ARG A 23 51.20 15.76 -10.63
N ILE A 24 50.66 14.57 -10.90
CA ILE A 24 49.57 13.98 -10.12
C ILE A 24 50.12 13.83 -8.68
N PRO A 25 49.50 14.42 -7.64
CA PRO A 25 49.97 14.24 -6.28
C PRO A 25 49.84 12.78 -5.87
N LYS A 26 50.83 12.27 -5.10
CA LYS A 26 50.71 11.05 -4.30
C LYS A 26 49.32 10.98 -3.66
N THR A 27 48.66 9.83 -3.71
CA THR A 27 47.37 9.56 -3.06
C THR A 27 47.42 10.02 -1.60
N MET A 28 46.81 11.17 -1.31
CA MET A 28 46.68 11.66 0.06
C MET A 28 45.68 10.74 0.78
N LYS A 29 46.09 10.19 1.92
CA LYS A 29 45.18 9.39 2.75
C LYS A 29 44.13 10.33 3.34
N GLN A 30 42.86 10.01 3.10
CA GLN A 30 41.71 10.72 3.63
C GLN A 30 41.18 10.01 4.87
N PHE A 31 40.59 10.78 5.77
CA PHE A 31 40.01 10.30 7.02
C PHE A 31 38.62 10.92 7.20
N VAL A 32 37.71 10.15 7.79
CA VAL A 32 36.42 10.64 8.29
C VAL A 32 36.57 10.95 9.77
N HIS A 33 36.45 12.22 10.13
CA HIS A 33 36.43 12.67 11.51
C HIS A 33 34.99 12.84 11.98
N THR A 34 34.61 12.13 13.04
CA THR A 34 33.33 12.34 13.71
C THR A 34 33.50 13.46 14.72
N LEU A 35 32.87 14.61 14.47
CA LEU A 35 32.91 15.79 15.33
C LEU A 35 31.73 15.78 16.28
N CYS A 36 32.02 15.93 17.57
CA CYS A 36 31.02 16.28 18.56
C CYS A 36 30.89 17.81 18.55
N LEU A 37 29.68 18.29 18.30
CA LEU A 37 29.34 19.70 18.20
C LEU A 37 28.57 20.15 19.45
N LYS A 38 28.47 21.46 19.65
CA LYS A 38 27.53 22.03 20.63
C LYS A 38 26.09 21.62 20.32
N ASN A 39 25.21 21.78 21.31
CA ASN A 39 23.77 21.45 21.22
C ASN A 39 23.48 19.97 20.93
N ASN A 40 24.35 19.06 21.38
CA ASN A 40 24.24 17.61 21.15
C ASN A 40 24.15 17.24 19.66
N LYS A 41 24.82 18.01 18.79
CA LYS A 41 24.87 17.75 17.36
C LYS A 41 26.16 17.00 16.99
N TRP A 42 26.14 16.34 15.83
CA TRP A 42 27.25 15.56 15.32
C TRP A 42 27.51 15.87 13.85
N PHE A 43 28.78 15.89 13.46
CA PHE A 43 29.16 16.11 12.06
C PHE A 43 30.27 15.17 11.62
N LEU A 44 30.06 14.46 10.50
CA LEU A 44 31.05 13.56 9.93
C LEU A 44 31.75 14.26 8.77
N TYR A 45 33.04 14.57 8.97
CA TYR A 45 33.82 15.39 8.06
C TYR A 45 34.97 14.62 7.42
N VAL A 46 35.11 14.69 6.11
CA VAL A 46 36.25 14.11 5.39
C VAL A 46 37.38 15.13 5.29
N SER A 47 38.56 14.79 5.80
CA SER A 47 39.77 15.61 5.68
C SER A 47 40.99 14.78 5.26
N ASN A 48 42.01 15.45 4.71
CA ASN A 48 43.33 14.87 4.50
C ASN A 48 44.20 14.95 5.77
N CYS A 49 43.69 15.60 6.83
CA CYS A 49 44.41 15.79 8.07
C CYS A 49 44.36 14.51 8.93
N PRO A 50 45.49 14.05 9.49
CA PRO A 50 45.47 12.97 10.47
C PRO A 50 44.82 13.40 11.80
N ALA A 51 44.44 12.41 12.61
CA ALA A 51 43.66 12.59 13.85
C ALA A 51 44.36 13.45 14.93
N ASP A 52 45.69 13.55 14.88
CA ASP A 52 46.53 14.28 15.84
C ASP A 52 46.39 15.81 15.74
N ASN A 53 45.86 16.33 14.63
CA ASN A 53 45.65 17.76 14.42
C ASN A 53 44.16 18.14 14.38
N TRP A 54 43.41 17.69 15.40
CA TRP A 54 41.97 17.95 15.52
C TRP A 54 41.60 19.45 15.50
N ASN A 55 42.48 20.33 16.01
CA ASN A 55 42.28 21.78 15.97
C ASN A 55 42.16 22.31 14.53
N TYR A 56 42.96 21.77 13.61
CA TYR A 56 42.88 22.11 12.20
C TYR A 56 41.57 21.58 11.60
N VAL A 57 41.23 20.32 11.86
CA VAL A 57 39.98 19.67 11.39
C VAL A 57 38.75 20.45 11.83
N CYS A 58 38.69 20.90 13.09
CA CYS A 58 37.58 21.71 13.61
C CYS A 58 37.48 23.09 12.94
N LYS A 59 38.62 23.75 12.68
CA LYS A 59 38.63 25.05 11.98
C LYS A 59 38.26 24.90 10.51
N GLU A 60 38.78 23.88 9.84
CA GLU A 60 38.51 23.57 8.44
C GLU A 60 37.02 23.27 8.24
N SER A 61 36.46 22.37 9.04
CA SER A 61 35.03 22.03 8.99
C SER A 61 34.11 23.22 9.29
N ALA A 62 34.40 24.04 10.31
CA ALA A 62 33.61 25.24 10.62
C ALA A 62 33.69 26.32 9.53
N THR A 63 34.81 26.35 8.78
CA THR A 63 34.97 27.24 7.63
C THR A 63 34.08 26.79 6.48
N LEU A 64 34.07 25.49 6.18
CA LEU A 64 33.39 24.93 5.02
C LEU A 64 31.89 24.73 5.19
N PHE A 65 31.43 24.36 6.39
CA PHE A 65 30.05 23.93 6.62
C PHE A 65 29.31 24.84 7.58
N GLU A 66 28.18 25.36 7.13
CA GLU A 66 27.29 26.21 7.93
C GLU A 66 26.81 25.50 9.20
N TYR A 67 26.40 24.24 9.08
CA TYR A 67 25.94 23.43 10.22
C TYR A 67 26.97 23.35 11.35
N VAL A 68 28.25 23.22 10.99
CA VAL A 68 29.37 23.16 11.93
C VAL A 68 29.65 24.53 12.55
N ARG A 69 29.51 25.60 11.75
CA ARG A 69 29.69 26.98 12.21
C ARG A 69 28.64 27.38 13.24
N GLU A 70 27.38 27.02 12.99
CA GLU A 70 26.26 27.25 13.90
C GLU A 70 26.40 26.45 15.20
N ASN A 71 26.88 25.21 15.10
CA ASN A 71 26.96 24.28 16.23
C ASN A 71 28.38 24.06 16.76
N GLN A 72 29.33 24.98 16.51
CA GLN A 72 30.74 24.99 16.96
C GLN A 72 31.35 23.65 17.48
N PRO A 73 32.36 23.09 16.81
CA PRO A 73 33.02 21.85 17.26
C PRO A 73 33.56 21.93 18.69
N LEU A 74 33.30 20.88 19.47
CA LEU A 74 33.87 20.69 20.80
C LEU A 74 35.11 19.80 20.74
N MET A 75 35.02 18.69 20.02
CA MET A 75 36.11 17.71 19.88
C MET A 75 35.89 16.79 18.68
N VAL A 76 36.96 16.13 18.24
CA VAL A 76 36.89 14.94 17.38
C VAL A 76 36.69 13.73 18.28
N PHE A 77 35.55 13.04 18.12
CA PHE A 77 35.20 11.84 18.89
C PHE A 77 35.87 10.58 18.33
N ASP A 78 35.86 10.43 17.01
CA ASP A 78 36.42 9.27 16.33
C ASP A 78 37.03 9.68 14.98
N THR A 79 37.99 8.90 14.49
CA THR A 79 38.60 9.08 13.16
C THR A 79 38.80 7.73 12.50
N THR A 80 38.13 7.52 11.37
CA THR A 80 38.26 6.30 10.57
C THR A 80 38.89 6.60 9.21
N PRO A 81 39.59 5.63 8.59
CA PRO A 81 40.03 5.76 7.21
C PRO A 81 38.83 6.01 6.29
N TYR A 82 38.94 6.99 5.38
CA TYR A 82 37.93 7.21 4.36
C TYR A 82 38.09 6.18 3.24
N VAL A 83 37.00 5.51 2.90
CA VAL A 83 36.94 4.54 1.79
C VAL A 83 36.25 5.20 0.60
N ASP A 84 34.96 5.53 0.74
CA ASP A 84 34.18 6.20 -0.29
C ASP A 84 32.95 6.95 0.28
N MET A 85 32.20 7.60 -0.61
CA MET A 85 31.00 8.38 -0.27
C MET A 85 29.81 7.51 0.16
N PHE A 86 29.69 6.27 -0.32
CA PHE A 86 28.62 5.37 0.08
C PHE A 86 28.80 4.92 1.53
N GLU A 87 30.03 4.55 1.90
CA GLU A 87 30.37 4.20 3.28
C GLU A 87 30.21 5.40 4.22
N LEU A 88 30.62 6.60 3.79
CA LEU A 88 30.39 7.82 4.57
C LEU A 88 28.89 8.06 4.81
N ASN A 89 28.06 7.94 3.77
CA ASN A 89 26.63 8.14 3.90
C ASN A 89 25.98 7.07 4.80
N ALA A 90 26.40 5.80 4.68
CA ALA A 90 25.95 4.74 5.57
C ALA A 90 26.36 5.00 7.03
N LEU A 91 27.58 5.50 7.25
CA LEU A 91 28.07 5.88 8.57
C LEU A 91 27.27 7.05 9.16
N VAL A 92 26.97 8.08 8.36
CA VAL A 92 26.11 9.21 8.77
C VAL A 92 24.74 8.71 9.18
N LYS A 93 24.09 7.86 8.35
CA LYS A 93 22.78 7.26 8.67
C LYS A 93 22.82 6.41 9.95
N ARG A 94 23.90 5.66 10.16
CA ARG A 94 24.11 4.91 11.41
C ARG A 94 24.14 5.84 12.62
N TYR A 95 24.82 6.98 12.55
CA TYR A 95 24.79 7.98 13.61
C TYR A 95 23.40 8.63 13.74
N MET A 96 22.70 8.92 12.64
CA MET A 96 21.31 9.44 12.67
C MET A 96 20.37 8.48 13.40
N LYS A 97 20.54 7.16 13.24
CA LYS A 97 19.76 6.16 13.98
C LYS A 97 19.92 6.26 15.49
N TYR A 98 21.13 6.58 15.97
CA TYR A 98 21.41 6.68 17.40
C TYR A 98 21.09 8.05 18.01
N TYR A 99 21.34 9.12 17.25
CA TYR A 99 21.29 10.47 17.78
C TYR A 99 20.13 11.32 17.23
N GLY A 100 19.39 10.84 16.23
CA GLY A 100 18.30 11.57 15.56
C GLY A 100 18.73 12.14 14.20
N VAL A 101 17.83 12.07 13.21
CA VAL A 101 18.08 12.54 11.84
C VAL A 101 18.34 14.05 11.81
N GLU A 102 17.76 14.80 12.73
CA GLU A 102 17.93 16.24 12.93
C GLU A 102 19.25 16.62 13.63
N ASN A 103 19.94 15.64 14.23
CA ASN A 103 21.12 15.88 15.09
C ASN A 103 22.45 15.52 14.43
N VAL A 104 22.44 14.90 13.24
CA VAL A 104 23.65 14.42 12.57
C VAL A 104 23.71 14.92 11.13
N ARG A 105 24.89 15.37 10.71
CA ARG A 105 25.16 15.80 9.32
C ARG A 105 26.51 15.27 8.84
N GLY A 106 26.71 15.26 7.54
CA GLY A 106 27.94 14.80 6.90
C GLY A 106 27.68 14.14 5.55
N GLY A 107 28.73 13.96 4.75
CA GLY A 107 28.62 13.41 3.40
C GLY A 107 27.57 14.15 2.55
N SER A 108 26.66 13.39 1.93
CA SER A 108 25.55 13.92 1.14
C SER A 108 24.47 14.63 1.96
N TYR A 109 24.54 14.57 3.29
CA TYR A 109 23.58 15.17 4.23
C TYR A 109 24.26 16.27 5.05
N SER A 110 25.01 17.16 4.38
CA SER A 110 25.79 18.22 5.04
C SER A 110 25.01 19.53 5.23
N ASP A 111 23.89 19.69 4.52
CA ASP A 111 23.03 20.88 4.63
C ASP A 111 22.42 21.02 6.03
N PRO A 112 22.39 22.22 6.63
CA PRO A 112 21.87 22.41 8.00
C PRO A 112 20.43 21.91 8.15
N ILE A 113 19.59 22.23 7.16
CA ILE A 113 18.19 21.82 7.08
C ILE A 113 18.04 20.87 5.89
N LEU A 114 17.71 19.61 6.17
CA LEU A 114 17.42 18.63 5.12
C LEU A 114 16.00 18.88 4.59
N PRO A 115 15.77 18.79 3.27
CA PRO A 115 14.43 18.79 2.71
C PRO A 115 13.57 17.67 3.32
N GLU A 116 12.27 17.92 3.46
CA GLU A 116 11.32 16.98 4.06
C GLU A 116 11.33 15.60 3.37
N HIS A 117 11.36 15.58 2.03
CA HIS A 117 11.40 14.32 1.27
C HIS A 117 12.66 13.48 1.54
N ILE A 118 13.81 14.12 1.81
CA ILE A 118 15.05 13.41 2.16
C ILE A 118 14.97 12.87 3.59
N THR A 119 14.43 13.67 4.51
CA THR A 119 14.23 13.28 5.91
C THR A 119 13.32 12.06 5.99
N ASN A 120 12.16 12.10 5.31
CA ASN A 120 11.21 10.98 5.26
C ASN A 120 11.83 9.71 4.66
N ALA A 121 12.67 9.86 3.62
CA ALA A 121 13.36 8.71 3.03
C ALA A 121 14.32 8.07 4.03
N ILE A 122 15.16 8.87 4.70
CA ILE A 122 16.11 8.38 5.71
C ILE A 122 15.37 7.70 6.87
N GLU A 123 14.32 8.32 7.40
CA GLU A 123 13.52 7.72 8.46
C GLU A 123 12.91 6.39 8.03
N SER A 124 12.37 6.31 6.81
CA SER A 124 11.82 5.06 6.29
C SER A 124 12.87 3.94 6.19
N GLU A 125 14.12 4.26 5.85
CA GLU A 125 15.22 3.30 5.80
C GLU A 125 15.70 2.87 7.20
N LEU A 126 15.79 3.81 8.15
CA LEU A 126 16.33 3.54 9.49
C LEU A 126 15.38 2.72 10.37
N PHE A 127 14.07 2.89 10.14
CA PHE A 127 12.98 2.24 10.88
C PHE A 127 12.28 1.14 10.07
N GLN A 128 12.85 0.70 8.95
CA GLN A 128 12.40 -0.51 8.28
C GLN A 128 12.53 -1.70 9.25
N ASP A 129 11.39 -2.35 9.50
CA ASP A 129 11.30 -3.49 10.39
C ASP A 129 12.02 -4.69 9.76
N THR A 130 13.20 -5.01 10.28
CA THR A 130 13.96 -6.20 9.85
C THR A 130 13.25 -7.50 10.23
N GLY A 131 12.20 -7.45 11.06
CA GLY A 131 11.39 -8.60 11.43
C GLY A 131 10.76 -9.34 10.24
N ILE A 132 10.59 -8.66 9.09
CA ILE A 132 10.12 -9.30 7.85
C ILE A 132 11.16 -10.30 7.32
N LEU A 133 12.46 -9.96 7.38
CA LEU A 133 13.54 -10.87 6.96
C LEU A 133 13.68 -12.04 7.93
N ASP A 134 13.55 -11.79 9.23
CA ASP A 134 13.67 -12.85 10.25
C ASP A 134 12.55 -13.89 10.12
N GLY A 135 11.30 -13.45 9.86
CA GLY A 135 10.17 -14.36 9.66
C GLY A 135 10.32 -15.23 8.41
N ASP A 136 10.87 -14.68 7.33
CA ASP A 136 11.06 -15.39 6.06
C ASP A 136 12.19 -16.41 6.14
N ILE A 137 13.26 -16.10 6.88
CA ILE A 137 14.36 -17.03 7.13
C ILE A 137 13.85 -18.23 7.96
N LEU A 138 13.11 -17.96 9.04
CA LEU A 138 12.54 -19.01 9.89
C LEU A 138 11.58 -19.93 9.10
N LEU A 139 10.81 -19.36 8.16
CA LEU A 139 9.94 -20.13 7.27
C LEU A 139 10.74 -21.12 6.40
N VAL A 140 11.85 -20.67 5.81
CA VAL A 140 12.70 -21.52 4.97
C VAL A 140 13.38 -22.61 5.81
N GLU A 141 13.83 -22.29 7.02
CA GLU A 141 14.38 -23.28 7.95
C GLU A 141 13.36 -24.38 8.33
N ASP A 142 12.10 -24.01 8.54
CA ASP A 142 11.02 -24.97 8.80
C ASP A 142 10.75 -25.88 7.59
N ILE A 143 10.71 -25.31 6.39
CA ILE A 143 10.56 -26.07 5.14
C ILE A 143 11.73 -27.04 4.95
N HIS A 144 12.97 -26.56 5.13
CA HIS A 144 14.17 -27.39 5.03
C HIS A 144 14.09 -28.58 5.98
N ARG A 145 13.74 -28.35 7.24
CA ARG A 145 13.58 -29.40 8.26
C ARG A 145 12.46 -30.38 7.90
N THR A 146 11.36 -29.89 7.34
CA THR A 146 10.22 -30.72 6.93
C THR A 146 10.61 -31.71 5.83
N TYR A 147 11.54 -31.32 4.96
CA TYR A 147 11.98 -32.10 3.80
C TYR A 147 13.44 -32.59 3.90
N GLU A 148 14.04 -32.58 5.09
CA GLU A 148 15.44 -32.95 5.32
C GLU A 148 15.70 -34.42 4.94
N ASP A 149 14.76 -35.31 5.29
CA ASP A 149 14.82 -36.74 4.95
C ASP A 149 14.38 -37.03 3.49
N GLY A 150 13.99 -35.99 2.75
CA GLY A 150 13.49 -36.07 1.38
C GLY A 150 12.02 -36.53 1.32
N PRO A 151 11.17 -35.88 0.49
CA PRO A 151 9.88 -36.47 0.16
C PRO A 151 10.14 -37.67 -0.74
N GLY A 152 9.65 -38.87 -0.36
CA GLY A 152 9.94 -40.11 -1.08
C GLY A 152 9.76 -40.00 -2.61
N ASP A 153 8.69 -39.32 -3.05
CA ASP A 153 8.51 -38.85 -4.43
C ASP A 153 8.31 -37.33 -4.45
N VAL A 154 9.33 -36.61 -4.93
CA VAL A 154 9.32 -35.14 -5.02
C VAL A 154 8.21 -34.64 -5.97
N ALA A 155 7.95 -35.35 -7.06
CA ALA A 155 6.95 -34.93 -8.05
C ALA A 155 5.53 -35.09 -7.51
N GLU A 156 5.25 -36.20 -6.83
CA GLU A 156 3.96 -36.42 -6.16
C GLU A 156 3.71 -35.36 -5.08
N GLU A 157 4.75 -35.02 -4.31
CA GLU A 157 4.67 -34.02 -3.25
C GLU A 157 4.37 -32.61 -3.81
N ILE A 158 5.08 -32.20 -4.86
CA ILE A 158 4.80 -30.93 -5.55
C ILE A 158 3.36 -30.90 -6.05
N HIS A 159 2.87 -31.99 -6.65
CA HIS A 159 1.48 -32.06 -7.11
C HIS A 159 0.46 -31.99 -5.97
N ARG A 160 0.76 -32.58 -4.81
CA ARG A 160 -0.08 -32.44 -3.62
C ARG A 160 -0.16 -30.98 -3.17
N LEU A 161 0.99 -30.33 -3.00
CA LEU A 161 1.08 -28.93 -2.57
C LEU A 161 0.37 -27.97 -3.56
N GLN A 162 0.54 -28.20 -4.86
CA GLN A 162 -0.15 -27.42 -5.90
C GLN A 162 -1.67 -27.54 -5.80
N ARG A 163 -2.20 -28.77 -5.63
CA ARG A 163 -3.65 -28.98 -5.46
C ARG A 163 -4.18 -28.27 -4.22
N ASP A 164 -3.44 -28.30 -3.12
CA ASP A 164 -3.88 -27.66 -1.87
C ASP A 164 -3.81 -26.13 -1.97
N LEU A 165 -2.80 -25.59 -2.65
CA LEU A 165 -2.69 -24.16 -2.95
C LEU A 165 -3.82 -23.68 -3.87
N GLU A 166 -4.16 -24.44 -4.91
CA GLU A 166 -5.27 -24.13 -5.81
C GLU A 166 -6.61 -24.13 -5.08
N LYS A 167 -6.88 -25.13 -4.24
CA LYS A 167 -8.08 -25.18 -3.39
C LYS A 167 -8.18 -23.96 -2.49
N TYR A 168 -7.10 -23.63 -1.78
CA TYR A 168 -7.04 -22.47 -0.90
C TYR A 168 -7.33 -21.17 -1.66
N ARG A 169 -6.67 -20.96 -2.81
CA ARG A 169 -6.88 -19.77 -3.64
C ARG A 169 -8.31 -19.69 -4.18
N ALA A 170 -8.91 -20.81 -4.58
CA ALA A 170 -10.29 -20.82 -5.04
C ALA A 170 -11.28 -20.43 -3.93
N ILE A 171 -11.10 -20.92 -2.71
CA ILE A 171 -11.92 -20.52 -1.54
C ILE A 171 -11.69 -19.03 -1.23
N LYS A 172 -10.42 -18.59 -1.22
CA LYS A 172 -10.04 -17.21 -0.98
C LYS A 172 -10.68 -16.27 -2.01
N GLU A 173 -10.64 -16.59 -3.29
CA GLU A 173 -11.27 -15.81 -4.35
C GLU A 173 -12.80 -15.72 -4.16
N LYS A 174 -13.47 -16.84 -3.91
CA LYS A 174 -14.91 -16.86 -3.62
C LYS A 174 -15.27 -16.04 -2.38
N CYS A 175 -14.42 -16.06 -1.35
CA CYS A 175 -14.58 -15.24 -0.15
C CYS A 175 -14.51 -13.74 -0.44
N HIS A 176 -13.54 -13.30 -1.25
CA HIS A 176 -13.37 -11.89 -1.62
C HIS A 176 -14.48 -11.39 -2.55
N PHE A 177 -15.08 -12.28 -3.33
CA PHE A 177 -16.19 -11.96 -4.22
C PHE A 177 -17.47 -11.59 -3.45
N ILE A 178 -17.70 -12.18 -2.27
CA ILE A 178 -18.86 -11.85 -1.43
C ILE A 178 -18.59 -10.58 -0.63
N THR A 179 -19.36 -9.53 -0.90
CA THR A 179 -19.20 -8.21 -0.25
C THR A 179 -20.39 -7.82 0.62
N ILE A 180 -21.35 -8.72 0.79
CA ILE A 180 -22.56 -8.46 1.57
C ILE A 180 -22.24 -8.38 3.07
N ASN A 181 -22.94 -7.50 3.77
CA ASN A 181 -22.94 -7.45 5.23
C ASN A 181 -24.37 -7.49 5.78
N ARG A 182 -24.51 -7.77 7.08
CA ARG A 182 -25.81 -7.86 7.74
C ARG A 182 -26.58 -6.52 7.80
N THR A 183 -25.94 -5.39 7.50
CA THR A 183 -26.62 -4.08 7.44
C THR A 183 -27.63 -3.98 6.30
N VAL A 184 -27.58 -4.90 5.32
CA VAL A 184 -28.59 -4.98 4.25
C VAL A 184 -30.00 -5.26 4.79
N PHE A 185 -30.12 -5.94 5.94
CA PHE A 185 -31.43 -6.23 6.53
C PHE A 185 -32.11 -4.95 7.05
N ASP A 186 -31.32 -4.02 7.60
CA ASP A 186 -31.80 -2.68 7.99
C ASP A 186 -32.32 -1.89 6.78
N ASP A 187 -31.70 -2.09 5.60
CA ASP A 187 -32.14 -1.48 4.35
C ASP A 187 -33.49 -2.05 3.87
N PHE A 188 -33.71 -3.36 4.01
CA PHE A 188 -35.00 -3.98 3.68
C PHE A 188 -36.10 -3.55 4.64
N ASP A 189 -35.82 -3.49 5.93
CA ASP A 189 -36.76 -2.97 6.92
C ASP A 189 -37.09 -1.50 6.67
N TRP A 190 -36.10 -0.69 6.27
CA TRP A 190 -36.35 0.69 5.88
C TRP A 190 -37.32 0.79 4.69
N ILE A 191 -37.21 -0.07 3.66
CA ILE A 191 -38.17 -0.13 2.56
C ILE A 191 -39.57 -0.50 3.07
N LYS A 192 -39.70 -1.54 3.91
CA LYS A 192 -40.98 -1.97 4.50
C LYS A 192 -41.66 -0.82 5.26
N GLN A 193 -40.90 -0.13 6.12
CA GLN A 193 -41.39 1.00 6.89
C GLN A 193 -41.83 2.17 5.99
N ARG A 194 -41.06 2.45 4.93
CA ARG A 194 -41.43 3.49 3.97
C ARG A 194 -42.71 3.14 3.22
N ALA A 195 -42.88 1.89 2.81
CA ALA A 195 -44.10 1.42 2.17
C ALA A 195 -45.35 1.62 3.06
N LEU A 196 -45.23 1.32 4.35
CA LEU A 196 -46.31 1.54 5.33
C LEU A 196 -46.64 3.04 5.50
N GLN A 197 -45.62 3.90 5.57
CA GLN A 197 -45.81 5.36 5.69
C GLN A 197 -46.55 5.94 4.48
N VAL A 198 -46.16 5.54 3.27
CA VAL A 198 -46.80 6.04 2.04
C VAL A 198 -48.25 5.52 1.95
N LYS A 199 -48.48 4.23 2.27
CA LYS A 199 -49.83 3.66 2.33
C LYS A 199 -50.73 4.42 3.31
N ALA A 200 -50.25 4.69 4.52
CA ALA A 200 -51.01 5.43 5.52
C ALA A 200 -51.34 6.85 5.05
N HIS A 201 -50.39 7.53 4.40
CA HIS A 201 -50.61 8.87 3.85
C HIS A 201 -51.68 8.88 2.73
N CYS A 202 -51.58 7.96 1.78
CA CYS A 202 -52.53 7.83 0.67
C CYS A 202 -53.94 7.43 1.14
N ALA A 203 -54.06 6.68 2.25
CA ALA A 203 -55.36 6.36 2.85
C ALA A 203 -56.02 7.60 3.49
N THR A 204 -55.24 8.53 4.04
CA THR A 204 -55.76 9.74 4.69
C THR A 204 -56.06 10.90 3.74
N TYR A 205 -55.43 10.95 2.57
CA TYR A 205 -55.54 12.08 1.64
C TYR A 205 -55.69 11.57 0.21
N THR A 206 -56.94 11.47 -0.25
CA THR A 206 -57.31 10.88 -1.55
C THR A 206 -56.83 11.69 -2.77
N ASP A 207 -56.51 12.98 -2.61
CA ASP A 207 -56.09 13.90 -3.69
C ASP A 207 -54.72 14.54 -3.48
N SER A 208 -53.98 14.18 -2.41
CA SER A 208 -52.68 14.80 -2.16
C SER A 208 -51.56 14.12 -2.96
N LYS A 209 -50.67 14.94 -3.52
CA LYS A 209 -49.40 14.47 -4.09
C LYS A 209 -48.66 13.62 -3.05
N PRO A 210 -47.99 12.55 -3.47
CA PRO A 210 -47.26 11.69 -2.55
C PRO A 210 -46.20 12.48 -1.78
N PRO A 211 -45.83 12.02 -0.57
CA PRO A 211 -44.89 12.73 0.27
C PRO A 211 -43.57 12.91 -0.47
N ILE A 212 -43.14 14.17 -0.62
CA ILE A 212 -41.91 14.53 -1.32
C ILE A 212 -40.75 13.80 -0.64
N LEU A 213 -40.00 13.01 -1.42
CA LEU A 213 -38.80 12.35 -0.92
C LEU A 213 -37.71 13.40 -0.64
N SER A 214 -37.09 13.31 0.54
CA SER A 214 -35.93 14.13 0.82
C SER A 214 -34.75 13.71 -0.08
N PRO A 215 -33.80 14.61 -0.39
CA PRO A 215 -32.59 14.23 -1.12
C PRO A 215 -31.79 13.09 -0.45
N ILE A 216 -31.87 13.00 0.88
CA ILE A 216 -31.23 11.96 1.68
C ILE A 216 -31.90 10.61 1.42
N ASP A 217 -33.23 10.56 1.42
CA ASP A 217 -33.99 9.32 1.15
C ASP A 217 -33.79 8.83 -0.28
N VAL A 218 -33.73 9.75 -1.25
CA VAL A 218 -33.43 9.41 -2.66
C VAL A 218 -32.05 8.77 -2.78
N LYS A 219 -31.04 9.35 -2.10
CA LYS A 219 -29.69 8.79 -2.10
C LYS A 219 -29.67 7.41 -1.45
N LYS A 220 -30.30 7.26 -0.29
CA LYS A 220 -30.39 5.98 0.42
C LYS A 220 -31.05 4.93 -0.46
N TYR A 221 -32.21 5.24 -1.05
CA TYR A 221 -32.93 4.34 -1.95
C TYR A 221 -32.05 3.85 -3.11
N LYS A 222 -31.36 4.75 -3.81
CA LYS A 222 -30.46 4.37 -4.92
C LYS A 222 -29.37 3.40 -4.47
N THR A 223 -28.75 3.68 -3.33
CA THR A 223 -27.74 2.78 -2.74
C THR A 223 -28.34 1.41 -2.41
N ILE A 224 -29.57 1.34 -1.91
CA ILE A 224 -30.23 0.05 -1.62
C ILE A 224 -30.49 -0.73 -2.91
N VAL A 225 -31.00 -0.09 -3.95
CA VAL A 225 -31.24 -0.73 -5.26
C VAL A 225 -29.94 -1.28 -5.85
N GLU A 226 -28.85 -0.51 -5.78
CA GLU A 226 -27.52 -0.96 -6.21
C GLU A 226 -27.07 -2.19 -5.42
N LYS A 227 -27.22 -2.18 -4.09
CA LYS A 227 -26.93 -3.35 -3.24
C LYS A 227 -27.76 -4.56 -3.62
N MET A 228 -29.07 -4.39 -3.86
CA MET A 228 -29.95 -5.47 -4.30
C MET A 228 -29.46 -6.08 -5.63
N GLN A 229 -29.06 -5.26 -6.60
CA GLN A 229 -28.49 -5.77 -7.85
C GLN A 229 -27.20 -6.57 -7.62
N GLN A 230 -26.31 -6.08 -6.75
CA GLN A 230 -25.09 -6.80 -6.38
C GLN A 230 -25.39 -8.14 -5.71
N ILE A 231 -26.40 -8.20 -4.84
CA ILE A 231 -26.86 -9.45 -4.21
C ILE A 231 -27.29 -10.45 -5.28
N THR A 232 -28.10 -10.05 -6.26
CA THR A 232 -28.53 -10.94 -7.34
C THR A 232 -27.34 -11.47 -8.15
N ILE A 233 -26.37 -10.61 -8.49
CA ILE A 233 -25.16 -11.01 -9.22
C ILE A 233 -24.36 -12.03 -8.40
N GLN A 234 -24.06 -11.71 -7.14
CA GLN A 234 -23.25 -12.56 -6.28
C GLN A 234 -23.93 -13.91 -6.03
N PHE A 235 -25.23 -13.88 -5.75
CA PHE A 235 -26.04 -15.06 -5.51
C PHE A 235 -26.05 -16.00 -6.71
N ASN A 236 -26.13 -15.46 -7.93
CA ASN A 236 -26.14 -16.27 -9.15
C ASN A 236 -24.81 -16.97 -9.45
N VAL A 237 -23.67 -16.40 -9.00
CA VAL A 237 -22.35 -17.04 -9.12
C VAL A 237 -22.17 -18.14 -8.07
N ILE A 238 -22.75 -17.96 -6.88
CA ILE A 238 -22.52 -18.84 -5.73
C ILE A 238 -23.52 -20.00 -5.64
N LYS A 239 -24.69 -19.91 -6.25
CA LYS A 239 -25.68 -21.00 -6.24
C LYS A 239 -25.13 -22.19 -7.04
N GLU A 240 -24.52 -23.16 -6.36
CA GLU A 240 -23.89 -24.30 -7.04
C GLU A 240 -24.90 -25.33 -7.57
N ASP A 241 -26.15 -25.37 -7.07
CA ASP A 241 -27.19 -26.26 -7.65
C ASP A 241 -28.63 -26.00 -7.13
N HIS A 242 -28.88 -24.87 -6.47
CA HIS A 242 -30.22 -24.59 -5.96
C HIS A 242 -31.15 -24.17 -7.10
N ALA A 243 -31.97 -25.12 -7.56
CA ALA A 243 -33.17 -24.88 -8.35
C ALA A 243 -34.17 -24.06 -7.52
N LEU A 244 -33.96 -22.75 -7.45
CA LEU A 244 -34.94 -21.83 -6.91
C LEU A 244 -36.12 -21.79 -7.87
N ILE A 245 -37.24 -22.29 -7.39
CA ILE A 245 -38.56 -22.11 -8.00
C ILE A 245 -38.95 -20.65 -7.72
N TYR A 246 -38.38 -19.72 -8.49
CA TYR A 246 -38.92 -18.38 -8.61
C TYR A 246 -40.20 -18.49 -9.45
N ASP A 247 -41.33 -18.65 -8.78
CA ASP A 247 -42.63 -18.76 -9.45
C ASP A 247 -42.99 -17.46 -10.23
N ASP A 248 -42.40 -16.33 -9.82
CA ASP A 248 -42.64 -15.02 -10.43
C ASP A 248 -41.37 -14.38 -10.99
N SER A 249 -41.31 -14.32 -12.32
CA SER A 249 -40.49 -13.46 -13.19
C SER A 249 -39.07 -13.08 -12.70
N PRO A 250 -38.00 -13.74 -13.20
CA PRO A 250 -36.59 -13.43 -12.93
C PRO A 250 -36.21 -11.95 -13.13
N MET A 251 -36.93 -11.27 -14.03
CA MET A 251 -36.76 -9.85 -14.34
C MET A 251 -36.83 -8.94 -13.10
N LEU A 252 -37.66 -9.30 -12.11
CA LEU A 252 -37.88 -8.48 -10.92
C LEU A 252 -36.69 -8.51 -9.94
N LEU A 253 -35.92 -9.60 -9.95
CA LEU A 253 -34.72 -9.75 -9.14
C LEU A 253 -33.50 -9.08 -9.80
N GLU A 254 -33.46 -9.07 -11.13
CA GLU A 254 -32.43 -8.34 -11.89
C GLU A 254 -32.66 -6.81 -11.84
N LYS A 255 -33.93 -6.39 -11.77
CA LYS A 255 -34.34 -4.99 -11.87
C LYS A 255 -35.32 -4.62 -10.74
N PRO A 256 -34.89 -4.62 -9.47
CA PRO A 256 -35.76 -4.34 -8.32
C PRO A 256 -36.38 -2.93 -8.37
N TYR A 257 -35.71 -1.97 -9.02
CA TYR A 257 -36.24 -0.63 -9.25
C TYR A 257 -37.56 -0.61 -10.02
N VAL A 258 -37.85 -1.61 -10.87
CA VAL A 258 -39.11 -1.66 -11.63
C VAL A 258 -40.32 -1.72 -10.69
N GLN A 259 -40.21 -2.46 -9.59
CA GLN A 259 -41.26 -2.48 -8.58
C GLN A 259 -41.14 -1.32 -7.60
N LEU A 260 -39.93 -1.01 -7.14
CA LEU A 260 -39.74 -0.03 -6.07
C LEU A 260 -39.92 1.43 -6.53
N ASP A 261 -39.61 1.78 -7.78
CA ASP A 261 -39.80 3.15 -8.29
C ASP A 261 -41.27 3.58 -8.23
N THR A 262 -42.20 2.63 -8.36
CA THR A 262 -43.63 2.92 -8.16
C THR A 262 -43.91 3.37 -6.73
N LEU A 263 -43.27 2.77 -5.72
CA LEU A 263 -43.44 3.20 -4.33
C LEU A 263 -42.85 4.59 -4.09
N PHE A 264 -41.66 4.85 -4.63
CA PHE A 264 -40.89 6.06 -4.29
C PHE A 264 -41.28 7.27 -5.14
N TYR A 265 -41.52 7.11 -6.44
CA TYR A 265 -41.75 8.22 -7.37
C TYR A 265 -43.17 8.28 -7.93
N HIS A 266 -43.88 7.14 -7.98
CA HIS A 266 -45.16 7.04 -8.68
C HIS A 266 -46.27 6.42 -7.84
N SER A 267 -46.29 6.67 -6.52
CA SER A 267 -47.22 5.97 -5.62
C SER A 267 -48.68 6.32 -5.85
N HIS A 268 -48.96 7.43 -6.53
CA HIS A 268 -50.30 7.80 -7.02
C HIS A 268 -50.85 6.82 -8.08
N LEU A 269 -50.00 5.98 -8.68
CA LEU A 269 -50.41 4.92 -9.61
C LEU A 269 -50.84 3.63 -8.90
N ILE A 270 -50.71 3.55 -7.57
CA ILE A 270 -51.06 2.36 -6.79
C ILE A 270 -52.55 2.41 -6.45
N HIS A 271 -53.34 1.59 -7.15
CA HIS A 271 -54.78 1.48 -6.92
C HIS A 271 -55.14 0.50 -5.79
N ASP A 272 -54.40 -0.61 -5.69
CA ASP A 272 -54.58 -1.64 -4.66
C ASP A 272 -53.31 -1.77 -3.83
N TRP A 273 -53.34 -1.15 -2.64
CA TRP A 273 -52.22 -1.12 -1.72
C TRP A 273 -51.96 -2.48 -1.06
N ASP A 274 -52.96 -3.34 -0.93
CA ASP A 274 -52.78 -4.65 -0.29
C ASP A 274 -52.06 -5.60 -1.25
N ILE A 275 -52.49 -5.64 -2.52
CA ILE A 275 -51.80 -6.40 -3.57
C ILE A 275 -50.38 -5.87 -3.78
N TYR A 276 -50.21 -4.55 -3.84
CA TYR A 276 -48.90 -3.96 -4.08
C TYR A 276 -47.93 -4.23 -2.92
N PHE A 277 -48.40 -4.12 -1.67
CA PHE A 277 -47.58 -4.42 -0.49
C PHE A 277 -47.17 -5.90 -0.44
N SER A 278 -48.09 -6.82 -0.75
CA SER A 278 -47.78 -8.25 -0.85
C SER A 278 -46.68 -8.53 -1.90
N ARG A 279 -46.66 -7.81 -3.02
CA ARG A 279 -45.58 -7.91 -4.02
C ARG A 279 -44.24 -7.40 -3.50
N ILE A 280 -44.22 -6.26 -2.82
CA ILE A 280 -42.99 -5.74 -2.18
C ILE A 280 -42.48 -6.72 -1.12
N GLU A 281 -43.36 -7.24 -0.27
CA GLU A 281 -43.00 -8.19 0.76
C GLU A 281 -42.40 -9.46 0.15
N LYS A 282 -43.02 -9.99 -0.91
CA LYS A 282 -42.47 -11.14 -1.66
C LYS A 282 -41.09 -10.82 -2.26
N LEU A 283 -40.91 -9.66 -2.88
CA LEU A 283 -39.62 -9.21 -3.42
C LEU A 283 -38.56 -9.16 -2.32
N LEU A 284 -38.85 -8.49 -1.20
CA LEU A 284 -37.92 -8.35 -0.09
C LEU A 284 -37.59 -9.68 0.55
N ASN A 285 -38.55 -10.60 0.68
CA ASN A 285 -38.29 -11.95 1.17
C ASN A 285 -37.31 -12.72 0.27
N TYR A 286 -37.37 -12.55 -1.05
CA TYR A 286 -36.37 -13.13 -1.96
C TYR A 286 -34.98 -12.54 -1.72
N PHE A 287 -34.88 -11.21 -1.60
CA PHE A 287 -33.60 -10.56 -1.32
C PHE A 287 -33.05 -10.91 0.06
N GLU A 288 -33.91 -11.05 1.06
CA GLU A 288 -33.55 -11.48 2.41
C GLU A 288 -33.00 -12.90 2.38
N TYR A 289 -33.67 -13.83 1.69
CA TYR A 289 -33.16 -15.19 1.49
C TYR A 289 -31.80 -15.20 0.78
N MET A 290 -31.67 -14.50 -0.36
CA MET A 290 -30.40 -14.43 -1.09
C MET A 290 -29.29 -13.84 -0.22
N SER A 291 -29.61 -12.81 0.57
CA SER A 291 -28.67 -12.17 1.48
C SER A 291 -28.20 -13.13 2.57
N TRP A 292 -29.11 -13.88 3.20
CA TRP A 292 -28.75 -14.90 4.18
C TRP A 292 -27.87 -16.00 3.60
N VAL A 293 -28.16 -16.49 2.38
CA VAL A 293 -27.31 -17.48 1.72
C VAL A 293 -25.90 -16.94 1.50
N LEU A 294 -25.77 -15.70 1.02
CA LEU A 294 -24.47 -15.07 0.80
C LEU A 294 -23.72 -14.83 2.11
N VAL A 295 -24.38 -14.35 3.16
CA VAL A 295 -23.78 -14.17 4.50
C VAL A 295 -23.27 -15.50 5.02
N ASN A 296 -24.10 -16.54 5.02
CA ASN A 296 -23.72 -17.86 5.52
C ASN A 296 -22.55 -18.44 4.71
N ARG A 297 -22.56 -18.27 3.39
CA ARG A 297 -21.46 -18.74 2.54
C ARG A 297 -20.17 -17.97 2.77
N SER A 298 -20.26 -16.65 2.97
CA SER A 298 -19.10 -15.84 3.34
C SER A 298 -18.49 -16.30 4.66
N GLU A 299 -19.33 -16.59 5.66
CA GLU A 299 -18.89 -17.11 6.96
C GLU A 299 -18.27 -18.50 6.84
N GLU A 300 -18.82 -19.38 6.01
CA GLU A 300 -18.24 -20.69 5.68
C GLU A 300 -16.86 -20.55 5.04
N PHE A 301 -16.70 -19.68 4.04
CA PHE A 301 -15.39 -19.45 3.42
C PHE A 301 -14.37 -18.83 4.39
N HIS A 302 -14.79 -17.90 5.25
CA HIS A 302 -13.91 -17.37 6.29
C HIS A 302 -13.49 -18.47 7.28
N PHE A 303 -14.40 -19.37 7.64
CA PHE A 303 -14.10 -20.51 8.49
C PHE A 303 -13.11 -21.47 7.82
N ASP A 304 -13.33 -21.81 6.55
CA ASP A 304 -12.47 -22.69 5.77
C ASP A 304 -11.06 -22.10 5.61
N ILE A 305 -10.95 -20.81 5.27
CA ILE A 305 -9.67 -20.09 5.22
C ILE A 305 -8.99 -20.09 6.58
N GLY A 306 -9.76 -19.92 7.66
CA GLY A 306 -9.26 -19.95 9.04
C GLY A 306 -8.73 -21.31 9.50
N GLN A 307 -8.98 -22.40 8.77
CA GLN A 307 -8.34 -23.70 9.02
C GLN A 307 -6.88 -23.73 8.55
N TYR A 308 -6.48 -22.80 7.69
CA TYR A 308 -5.11 -22.68 7.21
C TYR A 308 -4.31 -21.73 8.10
N GLU A 309 -3.00 -21.99 8.21
CA GLU A 309 -2.08 -21.05 8.83
C GLU A 309 -2.09 -19.71 8.05
N ASN A 310 -1.94 -18.58 8.74
CA ASN A 310 -1.87 -17.26 8.09
C ASN A 310 -0.77 -17.17 7.01
N THR A 311 0.28 -17.99 7.15
CA THR A 311 1.42 -18.09 6.24
C THR A 311 1.27 -19.23 5.22
N PHE A 312 0.15 -19.94 5.18
CA PHE A 312 -0.04 -21.15 4.37
C PHE A 312 0.31 -20.94 2.89
N GLU A 313 -0.23 -19.89 2.26
CA GLU A 313 0.01 -19.59 0.85
C GLU A 313 1.51 -19.41 0.57
N LYS A 314 2.17 -18.56 1.36
CA LYS A 314 3.61 -18.29 1.24
C LYS A 314 4.45 -19.53 1.54
N ARG A 315 4.12 -20.28 2.60
CA ARG A 315 4.81 -21.51 2.99
C ARG A 315 4.74 -22.56 1.90
N THR A 316 3.55 -22.80 1.36
CA THR A 316 3.31 -23.77 0.29
C THR A 316 4.04 -23.38 -1.00
N GLU A 317 4.02 -22.11 -1.38
CA GLU A 317 4.79 -21.61 -2.53
C GLU A 317 6.30 -21.80 -2.35
N CYS A 318 6.83 -21.41 -1.19
CA CYS A 318 8.25 -21.60 -0.87
C CYS A 318 8.62 -23.09 -0.84
N ALA A 319 7.77 -23.96 -0.31
CA ALA A 319 7.99 -25.40 -0.28
C ALA A 319 8.04 -26.00 -1.70
N ILE A 320 7.13 -25.59 -2.59
CA ILE A 320 7.16 -26.00 -4.00
C ILE A 320 8.48 -25.58 -4.66
N GLN A 321 8.92 -24.34 -4.46
CA GLN A 321 10.18 -23.85 -5.03
C GLN A 321 11.40 -24.60 -4.46
N TYR A 322 11.41 -24.85 -3.16
CA TYR A 322 12.46 -25.61 -2.48
C TYR A 322 12.59 -27.02 -3.07
N LEU A 323 11.47 -27.74 -3.20
CA LEU A 323 11.44 -29.09 -3.77
C LEU A 323 11.83 -29.13 -5.24
N GLN A 324 11.43 -28.11 -6.02
CA GLN A 324 11.88 -27.96 -7.41
C GLN A 324 13.39 -27.82 -7.51
N GLN A 325 14.06 -27.13 -6.57
CA GLN A 325 15.51 -27.00 -6.57
C GLN A 325 16.22 -28.30 -6.18
N GLU A 326 15.68 -29.05 -5.22
CA GLU A 326 16.24 -30.36 -4.84
C GLU A 326 16.09 -31.39 -5.98
N ALA A 327 15.00 -31.35 -6.75
CA ALA A 327 14.81 -32.19 -7.93
C ALA A 327 15.84 -31.95 -9.06
N TRP A 328 16.49 -30.78 -9.10
CA TRP A 328 17.53 -30.47 -10.10
C TRP A 328 18.92 -31.00 -9.71
N LYS A 329 19.10 -31.44 -8.46
CA LYS A 329 20.38 -32.00 -7.97
C LYS A 329 20.51 -33.50 -8.22
N VAL A 330 19.42 -34.18 -8.55
CA VAL A 330 19.33 -35.60 -8.94
C VAL A 330 19.39 -35.71 -10.46
#